data_AF-A0A9D5WKH6-F1
#
_entry.id   AF-A0A9D5WKH6-F1
#
_cell.length_a   1.000
_cell.length_b   1.000
_cell.length_c   1.000
_cell.angle_alpha   90.00
_cell.angle_beta   90.00
_cell.angle_gamma   90.00
#
_symmetry.space_group_name_H-M   'P 1'
#
loop_
_entity.id
_entity.type
_entity.pdbx_description
1 polymer ?
#
loop_
_entity_poly.entity_id
_entity_poly.type
_entity_poly.pdbx_seq_one_letter_code
_entity_poly.pdbx_strand_id
1 'polypeptide(L)' 'LNYAETWSCYEGGSVQCGRCGTCVERREAMAEAGIEDPTPYLE' A
#
# COMPACT_ATOMS: atom_id res chain seq x y z
N LEU A 1 -8.23 -5.84 12.00
CA LEU A 1 -7.52 -4.62 11.58
C LEU A 1 -8.06 -4.21 10.22
N ASN A 2 -8.26 -2.91 9.96
CA ASN A 2 -8.61 -2.43 8.62
C ASN A 2 -7.34 -1.91 7.93
N TYR A 3 -6.80 -2.67 6.98
CA TYR A 3 -5.58 -2.26 6.26
C TYR A 3 -5.80 -1.06 5.34
N ALA A 4 -7.05 -0.72 4.99
CA ALA A 4 -7.36 0.46 4.20
C ALA A 4 -7.11 1.77 4.96
N GLU A 5 -7.10 1.73 6.30
CA GLU A 5 -6.84 2.88 7.17
C GLU A 5 -5.34 3.07 7.47
N THR A 6 -4.50 2.17 6.96
CA THR A 6 -3.05 2.20 7.20
C THR A 6 -2.32 2.89 6.05
N TRP A 7 -1.18 3.50 6.37
CA TRP A 7 -0.38 4.26 5.40
C TRP A 7 1.07 3.80 5.43
N SER A 8 1.62 3.47 4.25
CA SER A 8 3.01 3.03 4.08
C SER A 8 3.83 3.95 3.15
N CYS A 9 3.16 4.65 2.22
CA CYS A 9 3.79 5.48 1.19
C CYS A 9 4.68 6.62 1.76
N TYR A 10 5.88 6.77 1.21
CA TYR A 10 6.81 7.85 1.60
C TYR A 10 6.65 9.14 0.82
N GLU A 11 6.00 9.12 -0.34
CA GLU A 11 5.85 10.32 -1.18
C GLU A 11 4.78 11.29 -0.67
N GLY A 12 4.05 10.93 0.40
CA GLY A 12 2.95 11.75 0.93
C GLY A 12 1.78 11.87 -0.05
N GLY A 13 0.79 12.69 0.29
CA GLY A 13 -0.42 12.93 -0.52
C GLY A 13 -1.71 12.36 0.07
N SER A 14 -2.78 12.35 -0.72
CA SER A 14 -4.10 11.84 -0.31
C SER A 14 -4.33 10.37 -0.69
N VAL A 15 -3.51 9.84 -1.60
CA VAL A 15 -3.56 8.45 -2.10
C VAL A 15 -2.12 7.95 -2.20
N GLN A 16 -1.89 6.67 -1.91
CA GLN A 16 -0.54 6.11 -1.95
C GLN A 16 0.00 6.11 -3.39
N CYS A 17 1.28 6.43 -3.60
CA CYS A 17 1.78 6.65 -4.96
C CYS A 17 1.87 5.36 -5.80
N GLY A 18 1.97 4.19 -5.17
CA GLY A 18 2.02 2.90 -5.87
C GLY A 18 3.39 2.48 -6.40
N ARG A 19 4.38 3.38 -6.35
CA ARG A 19 5.69 3.21 -7.00
C ARG A 19 6.92 3.40 -6.13
N CYS A 20 6.77 4.01 -4.96
CA CYS A 20 7.87 4.11 -4.00
C CYS A 20 8.14 2.76 -3.33
N GLY A 21 9.35 2.58 -2.79
CA GLY A 21 9.79 1.31 -2.20
C GLY A 21 8.78 0.71 -1.22
N THR A 22 8.24 1.51 -0.30
CA THR A 22 7.26 1.01 0.68
C THR A 22 5.89 0.69 0.11
N CYS A 23 5.48 1.32 -1.00
CA CYS A 23 4.26 0.91 -1.70
C CYS A 23 4.45 -0.47 -2.34
N VAL A 24 5.63 -0.75 -2.89
CA VAL A 24 5.97 -2.04 -3.48
C VAL A 24 6.05 -3.11 -2.39
N GLU A 25 6.83 -2.86 -1.33
CA GLU A 25 6.96 -3.77 -0.18
C GLU A 25 5.61 -4.07 0.47
N ARG A 26 4.72 -3.07 0.58
CA ARG A 26 3.36 -3.27 1.07
C ARG A 26 2.59 -4.28 0.22
N ARG A 27 2.61 -4.13 -1.12
CA ARG A 27 1.89 -5.03 -2.04
C ARG A 27 2.44 -6.45 -1.93
N GLU A 28 3.75 -6.60 -1.89
CA GLU A 28 4.42 -7.89 -1.72
C GLU A 28 4.02 -8.55 -0.39
N ALA A 29 4.05 -7.81 0.71
CA ALA A 29 3.66 -8.31 2.02
C ALA A 29 2.18 -8.72 2.09
N MET A 30 1.28 -7.95 1.47
CA MET A 30 -0.14 -8.30 1.38
C MET A 30 -0.34 -9.58 0.56
N ALA A 31 0.35 -9.70 -0.58
CA ALA A 31 0.29 -10.87 -1.44
C ALA A 31 0.86 -12.13 -0.75
N GLU A 32 1.99 -12.01 -0.06
CA GLU A 32 2.60 -13.10 0.71
C GLU A 32 1.68 -13.57 1.85
N ALA A 33 1.00 -12.64 2.51
CA ALA A 33 -0.01 -12.95 3.53
C ALA A 33 -1.31 -13.53 2.95
N GLY A 34 -1.48 -13.57 1.62
CA GLY A 34 -2.73 -13.99 0.96
C GLY A 34 -3.90 -13.03 1.21
N ILE A 35 -3.60 -11.76 1.50
CA ILE A 35 -4.58 -10.71 1.79
C ILE A 35 -4.72 -9.84 0.53
N GLU A 36 -5.96 -9.60 0.11
CA GLU A 36 -6.23 -8.61 -0.94
C GLU A 36 -5.91 -7.21 -0.41
N ASP A 37 -5.01 -6.48 -1.08
CA ASP A 37 -4.62 -5.15 -0.64
C ASP A 37 -5.75 -4.13 -0.90
N PRO A 38 -6.37 -3.57 0.16
CA PRO A 38 -7.48 -2.63 -0.02
C PRO A 38 -6.98 -1.20 -0.31
N THR A 39 -5.67 -0.97 -0.44
CA THR A 39 -5.12 0.36 -0.62
C THR A 39 -5.35 0.90 -2.04
N PRO A 40 -5.95 2.10 -2.18
CA PRO A 40 -5.96 2.80 -3.45
C PRO A 40 -4.58 3.37 -3.76
N TYR A 41 -4.15 3.20 -5.02
CA TYR A 41 -2.89 3.70 -5.54
C TYR A 41 -3.12 4.69 -6.70
N LEU A 42 -2.21 5.66 -6.87
CA LEU A 42 -2.29 6.67 -7.92
C LEU A 42 -1.84 6.18 -9.31
N GLU A 43 -0.90 5.23 -9.35
CA GLU A 43 -0.26 4.75 -10.57
C GLU A 43 -1.13 3.78 -11.38
#